data_AF-W1YS67-F1
#
_entry.id   AF-W1YS67-F1
#
_cell.length_a   1.000
_cell.length_b   1.000
_cell.length_c   1.000
_cell.angle_alpha   90.00
_cell.angle_beta   90.00
_cell.angle_gamma   90.00
#
_symmetry.space_group_name_H-M   'P 1'
#
loop_
_entity.id
_entity.type
_entity.pdbx_description
1 polymer ?
#
loop_
_entity_poly.entity_id
_entity_poly.type
_entity_poly.pdbx_seq_one_letter_code
_entity_poly.pdbx_strand_id
1 'polypeptide(L)'
;YGRKSGLIKENESNLSGEDVREGLTAVVSVKVLEPQFEGQTKTKLGNSEVKGITDVIVSEGLRTFFEEHPQDAKKIIEKATMASRAREAAR
;
A
#
# COMPACT_ATOMS: atom_id res chain seq x y z
N TYR A 1 -8.06 -3.87 -7.05
CA TYR A 1 -9.29 -4.20 -6.31
C TYR A 1 -10.38 -3.16 -6.54
N GLY A 2 -10.20 -1.88 -6.14
CA GLY A 2 -11.26 -0.85 -6.20
C GLY A 2 -12.06 -0.74 -7.51
N ARG A 3 -11.40 -0.71 -8.68
CA ARG A 3 -12.10 -0.73 -9.99
C ARG A 3 -12.90 -2.01 -10.22
N LYS A 4 -12.27 -3.17 -10.02
CA LYS A 4 -12.90 -4.50 -10.19
C LYS A 4 -14.17 -4.65 -9.33
N SER A 5 -14.17 -4.07 -8.14
CA SER A 5 -15.30 -4.10 -7.20
C SER A 5 -16.30 -2.95 -7.38
N GLY A 6 -16.12 -2.10 -8.40
CA GLY A 6 -16.98 -0.93 -8.66
C GLY A 6 -16.91 0.19 -7.62
N LEU A 7 -15.91 0.17 -6.74
CA LEU A 7 -15.71 1.17 -5.68
C LEU A 7 -15.05 2.45 -6.20
N ILE A 8 -14.26 2.32 -7.26
CA ILE A 8 -13.68 3.45 -8.01
C ILE A 8 -14.32 3.40 -9.40
N LYS A 9 -14.91 4.52 -9.83
CA LYS A 9 -15.55 4.58 -11.15
C LYS A 9 -14.49 4.63 -12.25
N GLU A 10 -14.83 4.12 -13.44
CA GLU A 10 -13.88 4.08 -14.56
C GLU A 10 -13.37 5.46 -15.00
N ASN A 11 -14.19 6.50 -14.80
CA ASN A 11 -13.87 7.88 -15.13
C ASN A 11 -13.10 8.63 -14.02
N GLU A 12 -12.87 8.02 -12.86
CA GLU A 12 -12.06 8.60 -11.79
C GLU A 12 -10.58 8.25 -11.98
N SER A 13 -9.71 9.16 -11.53
CA SER A 13 -8.27 8.97 -11.50
C SER A 13 -7.89 7.81 -10.59
N ASN A 14 -6.75 7.16 -10.87
CA ASN A 14 -6.23 6.15 -9.96
C ASN A 14 -5.66 6.81 -8.70
N LEU A 15 -5.86 6.13 -7.58
CA LEU A 15 -5.25 6.51 -6.30
C LEU A 15 -3.73 6.47 -6.41
N SER A 16 -3.07 7.50 -5.90
CA SER A 16 -1.62 7.54 -5.75
C SER A 16 -1.19 6.85 -4.46
N GLY A 17 0.12 6.57 -4.34
CA GLY A 17 0.67 6.00 -3.12
C GLY A 17 0.54 6.92 -1.90
N GLU A 18 0.46 8.23 -2.09
CA GLU A 18 0.22 9.19 -1.01
C GLU A 18 -1.20 9.06 -0.47
N ASP A 19 -2.19 8.98 -1.36
CA ASP A 19 -3.61 8.87 -1.00
C ASP A 19 -3.88 7.58 -0.18
N VAL A 20 -3.23 6.48 -0.56
CA VAL A 20 -3.40 5.18 0.11
C VAL A 20 -2.67 5.11 1.46
N ARG A 21 -1.57 5.86 1.63
CA ARG A 21 -0.80 5.89 2.88
C ARG A 21 -1.30 6.95 3.87
N GLU A 22 -2.28 7.76 3.51
CA GLU A 22 -2.80 8.81 4.39
C GLU A 22 -3.43 8.23 5.66
N GLY A 23 -2.82 8.55 6.81
CA GLY A 23 -3.21 8.00 8.11
C GLY A 23 -3.06 6.48 8.20
N LEU A 24 -2.14 5.90 7.44
CA LEU A 24 -1.74 4.50 7.57
C LEU A 24 -0.70 4.38 8.68
N THR A 25 -0.92 3.45 9.61
CA THR A 25 0.11 3.00 10.54
C THR A 25 0.40 1.54 10.22
N ALA A 26 1.67 1.23 9.94
CA ALA A 26 2.11 -0.11 9.59
C ALA A 26 3.47 -0.39 10.20
N VAL A 27 3.70 -1.65 10.57
CA VAL A 27 4.98 -2.17 11.01
C VAL A 27 5.39 -3.26 10.02
N VAL A 28 6.57 -3.12 9.42
CA VAL A 28 7.14 -4.12 8.52
C VAL A 28 8.40 -4.67 9.17
N SER A 29 8.40 -5.97 9.45
CA SER A 29 9.53 -6.68 10.05
C SER A 29 9.89 -7.85 9.16
N VAL A 30 11.16 -7.90 8.74
CA VAL A 30 11.69 -8.93 7.85
C VAL A 30 12.90 -9.58 8.52
N LYS A 31 13.03 -10.90 8.35
CA LYS A 31 14.21 -11.65 8.79
C LYS A 31 15.04 -11.97 7.55
N VAL A 32 16.27 -11.50 7.53
CA VAL A 32 17.21 -11.65 6.40
C VAL A 32 18.46 -12.35 6.91
N LEU A 33 18.90 -13.40 6.22
CA LEU A 33 20.07 -14.20 6.61
C LEU A 33 21.36 -13.39 6.57
N GLU A 34 21.60 -12.69 5.46
CA GLU A 34 22.79 -11.85 5.24
C GLU A 34 22.38 -10.40 4.97
N PRO A 35 22.03 -9.63 6.01
CA PRO A 35 21.52 -8.28 5.82
C PRO A 35 22.65 -7.33 5.43
N GLN A 36 22.45 -6.64 4.31
CA GLN A 36 23.31 -5.58 3.80
C GLN A 36 22.66 -4.24 4.13
N PHE A 37 23.41 -3.30 4.69
CA PHE A 37 22.91 -1.98 5.04
C PHE A 37 23.74 -0.88 4.39
N GLU A 38 23.09 0.21 4.00
CA GLU A 38 23.77 1.44 3.62
C GLU A 38 24.25 2.18 4.87
N GLY A 39 25.57 2.24 5.05
CA GLY A 39 26.21 2.93 6.17
C GLY A 39 26.12 2.21 7.52
N GLN A 40 26.86 2.74 8.50
CA GLN A 40 27.00 2.12 9.81
C GLN A 40 25.73 2.19 10.65
N THR A 41 24.89 3.21 10.46
CA THR A 41 23.66 3.44 11.22
C THR A 41 22.53 2.50 10.83
N LYS A 42 22.72 1.65 9.80
CA LYS A 42 21.74 0.65 9.33
C LYS A 42 20.37 1.25 8.99
N THR A 43 20.34 2.49 8.51
CA THR A 43 19.12 3.24 8.21
C THR A 43 18.38 2.73 6.98
N LYS A 44 19.09 2.09 6.06
CA LYS A 44 18.51 1.55 4.83
C LYS A 44 19.04 0.15 4.54
N LEU A 45 18.12 -0.80 4.36
CA LEU A 45 18.42 -2.16 3.95
C LEU A 45 18.73 -2.18 2.44
N GLY A 46 19.89 -2.73 2.08
CA GLY A 46 20.42 -2.80 0.70
C GLY A 46 20.08 -4.09 -0.06
N ASN A 47 19.52 -5.10 0.62
CA ASN A 47 19.09 -6.36 -0.01
C ASN A 47 17.94 -6.13 -1.00
N SER A 48 18.28 -5.93 -2.28
CA SER A 48 17.31 -5.65 -3.35
C SER A 48 16.24 -6.74 -3.51
N GLU A 49 16.59 -7.99 -3.23
CA GLU A 49 15.71 -9.16 -3.26
C GLU A 49 14.59 -9.09 -2.22
N VAL A 50 14.86 -8.48 -1.05
CA VAL A 50 13.89 -8.36 0.04
C VAL A 50 12.70 -7.49 -0.39
N LYS A 51 12.95 -6.48 -1.23
CA LYS A 51 11.87 -5.65 -1.80
C LYS A 51 10.91 -6.51 -2.63
N GLY A 52 11.43 -7.32 -3.55
CA GLY A 52 10.61 -8.16 -4.42
C GLY A 52 9.80 -9.18 -3.63
N ILE A 53 10.42 -9.86 -2.67
CA ILE A 53 9.77 -10.84 -1.80
C ILE A 53 8.65 -10.19 -0.98
N THR A 54 8.95 -9.04 -0.35
CA THR A 54 7.97 -8.33 0.48
C THR A 54 6.79 -7.83 -0.36
N ASP A 55 7.05 -7.32 -1.56
CA ASP A 55 6.02 -6.83 -2.48
C ASP A 55 5.03 -7.93 -2.90
N VAL A 56 5.53 -9.12 -3.25
CA VAL A 56 4.68 -10.28 -3.59
C VAL A 56 3.81 -10.68 -2.41
N ILE A 57 4.42 -10.90 -1.23
CA ILE A 57 3.70 -11.36 -0.03
C ILE A 57 2.62 -10.34 0.38
N VAL A 58 2.97 -9.06 0.42
CA VAL A 58 2.03 -8.00 0.83
C VAL A 58 0.91 -7.85 -0.20
N SER A 59 1.22 -7.91 -1.49
CA SER A 59 0.21 -7.79 -2.57
C SER A 59 -0.79 -8.94 -2.55
N GLU A 60 -0.32 -10.18 -2.41
CA GLU A 60 -1.19 -11.36 -2.30
C GLU A 60 -2.02 -11.36 -1.02
N GLY A 61 -1.40 -11.03 0.11
CA GLY A 61 -2.08 -10.93 1.40
C GLY A 61 -3.17 -9.85 1.40
N LEU A 62 -2.86 -8.65 0.89
CA LEU A 62 -3.85 -7.57 0.78
C LEU A 62 -4.98 -7.91 -0.20
N ARG A 63 -4.67 -8.61 -1.31
CA ARG A 63 -5.71 -9.05 -2.26
C ARG A 63 -6.69 -10.01 -1.58
N THR A 64 -6.14 -11.00 -0.89
CA THR A 64 -6.92 -12.02 -0.16
C THR A 64 -7.74 -11.35 0.94
N PHE A 65 -7.12 -10.49 1.76
CA PHE A 65 -7.80 -9.75 2.81
C PHE A 65 -8.96 -8.90 2.28
N PHE A 66 -8.78 -8.20 1.16
CA PHE A 66 -9.87 -7.41 0.57
C PHE A 66 -11.02 -8.27 0.03
N GLU A 67 -10.71 -9.45 -0.51
CA GLU A 67 -11.73 -10.41 -0.97
C GLU A 67 -12.52 -11.02 0.20
N GLU A 68 -11.86 -11.32 1.33
CA GLU A 68 -12.48 -11.88 2.53
C GLU A 68 -13.21 -10.82 3.39
N HIS A 69 -12.74 -9.58 3.37
CA HIS A 69 -13.26 -8.47 4.18
C HIS A 69 -13.77 -7.31 3.32
N PRO A 70 -14.83 -7.49 2.53
CA PRO A 70 -15.29 -6.49 1.57
C PRO A 70 -15.78 -5.18 2.21
N GLN A 71 -16.35 -5.25 3.43
CA GLN A 71 -16.77 -4.05 4.16
C GLN A 71 -15.59 -3.17 4.59
N ASP A 72 -14.51 -3.78 5.05
CA ASP A 72 -13.31 -3.05 5.46
C ASP A 72 -12.53 -2.56 4.24
N ALA A 73 -12.43 -3.36 3.20
CA ALA A 73 -11.86 -2.95 1.91
C ALA A 73 -12.58 -1.72 1.34
N LYS A 74 -13.92 -1.69 1.42
CA LYS A 74 -14.72 -0.53 1.02
C LYS A 74 -14.36 0.72 1.82
N LYS A 75 -14.33 0.64 3.16
CA LYS A 75 -13.98 1.77 4.03
C LYS A 75 -12.57 2.30 3.74
N ILE A 76 -11.60 1.41 3.52
CA ILE A 76 -10.21 1.78 3.20
C ILE A 76 -10.15 2.53 1.87
N ILE A 77 -10.83 2.03 0.84
CA ILE A 77 -10.83 2.64 -0.49
C ILE A 77 -11.58 3.97 -0.49
N GLU A 78 -12.70 4.08 0.25
CA GLU A 78 -13.41 5.35 0.42
C GLU A 78 -12.52 6.41 1.06
N LYS A 79 -11.79 6.05 2.13
CA LYS A 79 -10.81 6.97 2.77
C LYS A 79 -9.74 7.43 1.79
N ALA A 80 -9.13 6.51 1.04
CA ALA A 80 -8.11 6.85 0.06
C ALA A 80 -8.68 7.69 -1.11
N THR A 81 -9.93 7.46 -1.49
CA THR A 81 -10.63 8.27 -2.51
C THR A 81 -10.89 9.69 -2.01
N MET A 82 -11.27 9.85 -0.74
CA MET A 82 -11.41 11.16 -0.11
C MET A 82 -10.07 11.90 -0.08
N ALA A 83 -8.98 11.23 0.29
CA ALA A 83 -7.62 11.78 0.24
C ALA A 83 -7.25 12.27 -1.17
N SER A 84 -7.50 11.44 -2.19
CA SER A 84 -7.24 11.82 -3.59
C SER A 84 -8.02 13.05 -4.02
N ARG A 85 -9.31 13.13 -3.67
CA ARG A 85 -10.16 14.30 -3.98
C ARG A 85 -9.68 15.55 -3.25
N ALA A 86 -9.27 15.44 -1.99
CA ALA A 86 -8.73 16.56 -1.24
C ALA A 86 -7.42 17.08 -1.86
N ARG A 87 -6.53 16.17 -2.26
CA ARG A 87 -5.28 16.49 -2.97
C ARG A 87 -5.54 17.16 -4.32
N GLU A 88 -6.50 16.67 -5.10
CA GLU A 88 -6.87 17.27 -6.38
C GLU A 88 -7.50 18.67 -6.20
N ALA A 89 -8.33 18.87 -5.18
CA ALA A 89 -8.94 20.17 -4.89
C ALA A 89 -7.93 21.23 -4.40
N ALA A 90 -6.81 20.79 -3.81
CA ALA A 90 -5.75 21.67 -3.31
C ALA A 90 -4.66 21.98 -4.35
N ARG A 91 -4.71 21.34 -5.52
CA ARG A 91 -3.80 21.59 -6.66
C ARG A 91 -4.38 22.65 -7.58
#